data_AF-A0AAV7DZE1-F1
#
_entry.id   AF-A0AAV7DZE1-F1
#
_cell.length_a   1.000
_cell.length_b   1.000
_cell.length_c   1.000
_cell.angle_alpha   90.00
_cell.angle_beta   90.00
_cell.angle_gamma   90.00
#
_symmetry.space_group_name_H-M   'P 1'
#
loop_
_entity.id
_entity.type
_entity.pdbx_description
1 polymer ?
#
loop_
_entity_poly.entity_id
_entity_poly.type
_entity_poly.pdbx_seq_one_letter_code
_entity_poly.pdbx_strand_id
1 'polypeptide(L)'
;MAAYVAKTLGRTLRTQNVSLVAEVAGRGCGRTLSTEAKSSQSQGSERSRWSKWLLFAPGAITFGLGTWQIFRRNEKVQMLEYRKKRLDMEPLAWTGSPPSDEDLNSLEFRRVLCDGVFDESRSVFVGPRSRSVSGVTENGYFIITPLVPTTSNWRSVQSPVLVNRGWVPRSWRDKHLEEMGDAEKPDNLKPTKDGNERRSSSWWFWSKKPEPIKNQEPVITPVKVLGVVGGSEKPSIFVPSNDPSASQWFYVGVPEIARACGIPEDTLYIEDINENASPTHPYPVPKDVNSLIRYSVMPQDHLNYTLTWYSLSAAVTFMAIKRVKPKKAQR
;
A
#
# COMPACT_ATOMS: atom_id res chain seq x y z
N MET A 1 3.16 -13.06 24.71
CA MET A 1 2.35 -12.81 25.94
C MET A 1 1.79 -11.40 26.05
N ALA A 2 2.50 -10.32 25.66
CA ALA A 2 1.99 -8.95 25.77
C ALA A 2 0.78 -8.63 24.87
N ALA A 3 0.61 -9.33 23.74
CA ALA A 3 -0.52 -9.16 22.82
C ALA A 3 -1.84 -9.81 23.30
N TYR A 4 -1.79 -10.73 24.28
CA TYR A 4 -2.98 -11.43 24.77
C TYR A 4 -3.71 -10.62 25.86
N VAL A 5 -2.98 -9.83 26.65
CA VAL A 5 -3.53 -9.03 27.76
C VAL A 5 -4.33 -7.82 27.25
N ALA A 6 -3.96 -7.24 26.10
CA ALA A 6 -4.65 -6.09 25.53
C ALA A 6 -6.03 -6.41 24.92
N LYS A 7 -6.29 -7.67 24.53
CA LYS A 7 -7.55 -8.07 23.89
C LYS A 7 -8.68 -8.36 24.89
N THR A 8 -8.36 -8.66 26.15
CA THR A 8 -9.32 -9.10 27.17
C THR A 8 -9.96 -7.94 27.93
N LEU A 9 -9.30 -6.77 28.02
CA LEU A 9 -9.82 -5.59 28.75
C LEU A 9 -10.82 -4.75 27.94
N GLY A 10 -10.93 -4.97 26.62
CA GLY A 10 -11.83 -4.20 25.75
C GLY A 10 -13.28 -4.69 25.69
N ARG A 11 -13.61 -5.84 26.28
CA ARG A 11 -14.95 -6.46 26.19
C ARG A 11 -15.85 -6.29 27.42
N THR A 12 -15.35 -5.76 28.53
CA THR A 12 -16.08 -5.77 29.82
C THR A 12 -16.77 -4.45 30.18
N LEU A 13 -16.82 -3.46 29.28
CA LEU A 13 -17.47 -2.15 29.54
C LEU A 13 -18.65 -1.84 28.61
N ARG A 14 -19.30 -2.87 28.07
CA ARG A 14 -20.51 -2.69 27.25
C ARG A 14 -21.53 -3.76 27.62
N THR A 15 -22.10 -3.66 28.81
CA THR A 15 -23.44 -4.17 29.15
C THR A 15 -23.71 -3.83 30.60
N GLN A 16 -24.79 -3.05 30.81
CA GLN A 16 -25.55 -2.81 32.05
C GLN A 16 -25.65 -1.32 32.38
N ASN A 17 -26.62 -0.67 31.72
CA ASN A 17 -27.32 0.46 32.28
C ASN A 17 -28.65 0.63 31.55
N VAL A 18 -29.70 -0.04 32.02
CA VAL A 18 -31.11 0.38 31.82
C VAL A 18 -31.96 -0.13 33.00
N SER A 19 -32.61 0.82 33.69
CA SER A 19 -33.91 0.71 34.40
C SER A 19 -34.02 -0.12 35.70
N LEU A 20 -34.40 0.53 36.82
CA LEU A 20 -35.80 0.59 37.28
C LEU A 20 -35.98 1.59 38.45
N VAL A 21 -37.17 2.17 38.50
CA VAL A 21 -37.69 3.22 39.38
C VAL A 21 -38.50 2.62 40.55
N ALA A 22 -38.40 3.28 41.71
CA ALA A 22 -39.32 3.41 42.85
C ALA A 22 -39.95 2.19 43.53
N GLU A 23 -39.78 2.13 44.86
CA GLU A 23 -40.86 1.71 45.77
C GLU A 23 -40.76 2.44 47.12
N VAL A 24 -41.90 2.94 47.59
CA VAL A 24 -42.13 3.65 48.85
C VAL A 24 -42.95 2.73 49.75
N ALA A 25 -42.50 2.48 50.99
CA ALA A 25 -43.33 2.37 52.20
C ALA A 25 -42.52 1.91 53.41
N GLY A 26 -42.75 2.51 54.59
CA GLY A 26 -42.34 1.92 55.87
C GLY A 26 -42.11 2.93 57.00
N ARG A 27 -43.11 3.07 57.87
CA ARG A 27 -43.17 3.91 59.08
C ARG A 27 -42.23 3.43 60.19
N GLY A 28 -41.75 4.35 61.05
CA GLY A 28 -41.14 4.00 62.34
C GLY A 28 -40.64 5.20 63.16
N CYS A 29 -41.30 5.47 64.28
CA CYS A 29 -41.05 6.56 65.23
C CYS A 29 -39.94 6.21 66.25
N GLY A 30 -39.15 7.20 66.72
CA GLY A 30 -38.58 7.16 68.09
C GLY A 30 -37.10 7.56 68.29
N ARG A 31 -36.90 8.73 68.94
CA ARG A 31 -35.86 9.13 69.91
C ARG A 31 -34.34 9.05 69.59
N THR A 32 -33.76 10.25 69.50
CA THR A 32 -32.51 10.76 70.12
C THR A 32 -31.48 9.77 70.68
N LEU A 33 -30.25 9.81 70.14
CA LEU A 33 -29.02 9.86 70.93
C LEU A 33 -27.83 10.34 70.10
N SER A 34 -27.14 11.35 70.62
CA SER A 34 -25.95 11.99 70.09
C SER A 34 -24.75 11.08 70.30
N THR A 35 -24.12 10.53 69.26
CA THR A 35 -22.68 10.20 69.26
C THR A 35 -22.15 9.94 67.84
N GLU A 36 -20.90 10.34 67.61
CA GLU A 36 -20.04 9.99 66.47
C GLU A 36 -20.10 10.81 65.17
N ALA A 37 -19.82 12.12 65.30
CA ALA A 37 -19.14 12.88 64.25
C ALA A 37 -17.61 12.64 64.32
N LYS A 38 -17.11 11.51 63.79
CA LYS A 38 -15.66 11.28 63.65
C LYS A 38 -15.22 10.45 62.43
N SER A 39 -16.02 10.34 61.38
CA SER A 39 -15.64 9.60 60.15
C SER A 39 -15.37 10.47 58.91
N SER A 40 -15.60 11.79 58.96
CA SER A 40 -15.56 12.65 57.76
C SER A 40 -14.18 13.28 57.44
N GLN A 41 -13.19 13.20 58.33
CA GLN A 41 -11.89 13.85 58.11
C GLN A 41 -10.84 12.99 57.38
N SER A 42 -10.94 11.65 57.36
CA SER A 42 -9.94 10.81 56.67
C SER A 42 -10.17 10.74 55.15
N GLN A 43 -11.43 10.67 54.71
CA GLN A 43 -11.79 10.53 53.28
C GLN A 43 -11.40 11.75 52.43
N GLY A 44 -11.47 12.98 52.97
CA GLY A 44 -11.12 14.20 52.24
C GLY A 44 -9.62 14.33 51.95
N SER A 45 -8.76 13.83 52.85
CA SER A 45 -7.31 13.92 52.69
C SER A 45 -6.79 12.93 51.63
N GLU A 46 -7.36 11.73 51.57
CA GLU A 46 -7.02 10.73 50.55
C GLU A 46 -7.50 11.18 49.17
N ARG A 47 -8.75 11.63 49.03
CA ARG A 47 -9.27 12.15 47.76
C ARG A 47 -8.42 13.30 47.20
N SER A 48 -7.92 14.18 48.08
CA SER A 48 -7.00 15.28 47.75
C SER A 48 -5.57 14.83 47.40
N ARG A 49 -5.10 13.70 47.97
CA ARG A 49 -3.84 13.08 47.59
C ARG A 49 -3.93 12.43 46.21
N TRP A 50 -4.98 11.65 45.95
CA TRP A 50 -5.22 11.01 44.65
C TRP A 50 -5.42 12.02 43.52
N SER A 51 -6.10 13.15 43.79
CA SER A 51 -6.27 14.22 42.79
C SER A 51 -4.96 14.89 42.37
N LYS A 52 -3.95 14.94 43.26
CA LYS A 52 -2.61 15.46 42.92
C LYS A 52 -1.82 14.50 42.02
N TRP A 53 -1.99 13.19 42.19
CA TRP A 53 -1.35 12.19 41.32
C TRP A 53 -1.93 12.21 39.90
N LEU A 54 -3.22 12.52 39.75
CA LEU A 54 -3.85 12.67 38.43
C LEU A 54 -3.20 13.77 37.57
N LEU A 55 -2.56 14.78 38.18
CA LEU A 55 -1.83 15.82 37.44
C LEU A 55 -0.61 15.28 36.68
N PHE A 56 -0.07 14.13 37.09
CA PHE A 56 1.06 13.48 36.42
C PHE A 56 0.63 12.53 35.30
N ALA A 57 -0.65 12.14 35.23
CA ALA A 57 -1.14 11.18 34.26
C ALA A 57 -0.83 11.57 32.79
N PRO A 58 -1.03 12.83 32.35
CA PRO A 58 -0.69 13.19 30.96
C PRO A 58 0.82 13.17 30.69
N GLY A 59 1.65 13.46 31.70
CA GLY A 59 3.12 13.32 31.62
C GLY A 59 3.55 11.86 31.46
N ALA A 60 2.94 10.95 32.21
CA ALA A 60 3.18 9.51 32.11
C ALA A 60 2.71 8.93 30.75
N ILE A 61 1.55 9.36 30.25
CA ILE A 61 1.03 8.93 28.94
C ILE A 61 1.98 9.35 27.82
N THR A 62 2.40 10.62 27.80
CA THR A 62 3.31 11.14 26.77
C THR A 62 4.70 10.51 26.85
N PHE A 63 5.18 10.19 28.06
CA PHE A 63 6.38 9.37 28.23
C PHE A 63 6.22 7.99 27.59
N GLY A 64 5.12 7.29 27.90
CA GLY A 64 4.80 5.99 27.31
C GLY A 64 4.73 6.03 25.77
N LEU A 65 4.14 7.09 25.20
CA LEU A 65 4.13 7.32 23.75
C LEU A 65 5.55 7.51 23.20
N GLY A 66 6.40 8.29 23.87
CA GLY A 66 7.80 8.47 23.48
C GLY A 66 8.58 7.14 23.49
N THR A 67 8.38 6.32 24.52
CA THR A 67 8.99 4.98 24.60
C THR A 67 8.48 4.05 23.50
N TRP A 68 7.17 4.07 23.23
CA TRP A 68 6.59 3.30 22.13
C TRP A 68 7.17 3.70 20.77
N GLN A 69 7.40 4.99 20.53
CA GLN A 69 8.02 5.47 19.29
C GLN A 69 9.45 4.94 19.10
N ILE A 70 10.23 4.74 20.16
CA ILE A 70 11.57 4.12 20.08
C ILE A 70 11.46 2.66 19.64
N PHE A 71 10.58 1.87 20.25
CA PHE A 71 10.36 0.49 19.86
C PHE A 71 9.90 0.40 18.40
N ARG A 72 8.95 1.25 18.02
CA ARG A 72 8.43 1.29 16.65
C ARG A 72 9.49 1.69 15.64
N ARG A 73 10.39 2.62 16.00
CA ARG A 73 11.56 2.96 15.19
C ARG A 73 12.44 1.73 14.97
N ASN A 74 12.78 1.00 16.03
CA ASN A 74 13.68 -0.15 15.92
C ASN A 74 13.10 -1.24 15.03
N GLU A 75 11.80 -1.53 15.14
CA GLU A 75 11.09 -2.41 14.20
C GLU A 75 11.22 -1.90 12.76
N LYS A 76 11.02 -0.60 12.54
CA LYS A 76 11.14 0.02 11.20
C LYS A 76 12.56 -0.07 10.64
N VAL A 77 13.58 0.14 11.47
CA VAL A 77 14.98 -0.02 11.07
C VAL A 77 15.25 -1.45 10.65
N GLN A 78 14.87 -2.44 11.46
CA GLN A 78 15.08 -3.86 11.15
C GLN A 78 14.39 -4.27 9.85
N MET A 79 13.14 -3.83 9.62
CA MET A 79 12.43 -4.09 8.36
C MET A 79 13.13 -3.47 7.15
N LEU A 80 13.69 -2.26 7.29
CA LEU A 80 14.43 -1.60 6.22
C LEU A 80 15.76 -2.30 5.91
N GLU A 81 16.52 -2.66 6.95
CA GLU A 81 17.77 -3.39 6.82
C GLU A 81 17.56 -4.75 6.16
N TYR A 82 16.50 -5.47 6.57
CA TYR A 82 16.11 -6.73 5.95
C TYR A 82 15.87 -6.58 4.44
N ARG A 83 15.05 -5.58 4.04
CA ARG A 83 14.76 -5.32 2.62
C ARG A 83 16.00 -4.89 1.85
N LYS A 84 16.80 -3.97 2.38
CA LYS A 84 18.04 -3.50 1.75
C LYS A 84 19.01 -4.65 1.51
N LYS A 85 19.25 -5.48 2.53
CA LYS A 85 20.12 -6.66 2.41
C LYS A 85 19.67 -7.60 1.28
N ARG A 86 18.36 -7.81 1.12
CA ARG A 86 17.78 -8.65 0.05
C ARG A 86 17.92 -8.00 -1.33
N LEU A 87 17.72 -6.69 -1.42
CA LEU A 87 17.91 -5.91 -2.63
C LEU A 87 19.38 -5.81 -3.03
N ASP A 88 20.33 -5.89 -2.09
CA ASP A 88 21.76 -5.81 -2.36
C ASP A 88 22.36 -7.16 -2.79
N MET A 89 21.66 -8.28 -2.55
CA MET A 89 22.08 -9.61 -3.01
C MET A 89 22.13 -9.70 -4.53
N GLU A 90 23.03 -10.54 -5.05
CA GLU A 90 23.12 -10.81 -6.49
C GLU A 90 21.75 -11.29 -7.04
N PRO A 91 21.33 -10.80 -8.22
CA PRO A 91 20.09 -11.23 -8.84
C PRO A 91 20.05 -12.73 -9.09
N LEU A 92 18.99 -13.38 -8.62
CA LEU A 92 18.77 -14.81 -8.85
C LEU A 92 18.23 -15.03 -10.27
N ALA A 93 18.91 -15.85 -11.07
CA ALA A 93 18.37 -16.29 -12.35
C ALA A 93 17.15 -17.19 -12.12
N TRP A 94 15.97 -16.74 -12.57
CA TRP A 94 14.71 -17.44 -12.36
C TRP A 94 14.33 -18.25 -13.60
N THR A 95 14.20 -19.56 -13.43
CA THR A 95 13.82 -20.46 -14.51
C THR A 95 12.48 -21.15 -14.29
N GLY A 96 11.77 -20.93 -13.18
CA GLY A 96 10.41 -21.47 -12.96
C GLY A 96 10.18 -22.11 -11.59
N SER A 97 11.25 -22.44 -10.85
CA SER A 97 11.16 -22.94 -9.47
C SER A 97 12.20 -22.22 -8.60
N PRO A 98 11.91 -21.99 -7.30
CA PRO A 98 12.94 -21.57 -6.37
C PRO A 98 14.08 -22.60 -6.33
N PRO A 99 15.33 -22.16 -6.13
CA PRO A 99 16.50 -23.04 -6.09
C PRO A 99 16.58 -23.92 -4.83
N SER A 100 15.70 -23.72 -3.86
CA SER A 100 15.54 -24.48 -2.61
C SER A 100 14.06 -24.81 -2.37
N ASP A 101 13.73 -25.67 -1.40
CA ASP A 101 12.36 -25.95 -0.93
C ASP A 101 11.66 -24.74 -0.27
N GLU A 102 12.19 -23.53 -0.48
CA GLU A 102 11.60 -22.29 -0.01
C GLU A 102 10.35 -21.91 -0.83
N ASP A 103 9.36 -21.32 -0.18
CA ASP A 103 8.16 -20.81 -0.88
C ASP A 103 8.44 -19.47 -1.59
N LEU A 104 7.59 -19.09 -2.54
CA LEU A 104 7.74 -17.80 -3.24
C LEU A 104 7.70 -16.59 -2.29
N ASN A 105 7.01 -16.71 -1.16
CA ASN A 105 6.95 -15.64 -0.16
C ASN A 105 8.30 -15.42 0.51
N SER A 106 9.14 -16.46 0.65
CA SER A 106 10.50 -16.32 1.17
C SER A 106 11.36 -15.42 0.29
N LEU A 107 11.04 -15.31 -1.01
CA LEU A 107 11.80 -14.56 -1.99
C LEU A 107 11.44 -13.08 -2.01
N GLU A 108 10.48 -12.62 -1.19
CA GLU A 108 10.06 -11.21 -1.14
C GLU A 108 11.28 -10.28 -1.00
N PHE A 109 11.33 -9.24 -1.83
CA PHE A 109 12.41 -8.26 -1.95
C PHE A 109 13.74 -8.80 -2.53
N ARG A 110 13.80 -10.04 -3.02
CA ARG A 110 14.97 -10.51 -3.80
C ARG A 110 14.92 -9.97 -5.22
N ARG A 111 16.10 -9.59 -5.73
CA ARG A 111 16.27 -9.36 -7.16
C ARG A 111 16.28 -10.69 -7.90
N VAL A 112 15.54 -10.74 -9.00
CA VAL A 112 15.47 -11.89 -9.90
C VAL A 112 15.66 -11.45 -11.34
N LEU A 113 16.20 -12.35 -12.14
CA LEU A 113 16.43 -12.15 -13.56
C LEU A 113 15.62 -13.19 -14.34
N CYS A 114 14.69 -12.73 -15.18
CA CYS A 114 13.80 -13.57 -15.95
C CYS A 114 13.97 -13.28 -17.45
N ASP A 115 14.07 -14.32 -18.28
CA ASP A 115 14.03 -14.19 -19.73
C ASP A 115 12.72 -14.76 -20.27
N GLY A 116 12.08 -14.10 -21.23
CA GLY A 116 10.85 -14.60 -21.84
C GLY A 116 10.26 -13.65 -22.84
N VAL A 117 8.98 -13.83 -23.17
CA VAL A 117 8.24 -12.97 -24.09
C VAL A 117 7.04 -12.40 -23.34
N PHE A 118 6.76 -11.11 -23.49
CA PHE A 118 5.54 -10.54 -22.94
C PHE A 118 4.32 -10.94 -23.76
N ASP A 119 3.31 -11.48 -23.08
CA ASP A 119 1.99 -11.69 -23.65
C ASP A 119 1.11 -10.47 -23.41
N GLU A 120 1.23 -9.50 -24.32
CA GLU A 120 0.56 -8.20 -24.23
C GLU A 120 -0.98 -8.32 -24.28
N SER A 121 -1.51 -9.38 -24.90
CA SER A 121 -2.96 -9.63 -24.98
C SER A 121 -3.59 -9.90 -23.61
N ARG A 122 -2.77 -10.34 -22.65
CA ARG A 122 -3.17 -10.65 -21.28
C ARG A 122 -2.68 -9.62 -20.26
N SER A 123 -2.30 -8.42 -20.72
CA SER A 123 -1.90 -7.31 -19.87
C SER A 123 -3.08 -6.78 -19.03
N VAL A 124 -2.81 -6.50 -17.75
CA VAL A 124 -3.78 -5.96 -16.80
C VAL A 124 -3.35 -4.56 -16.35
N PHE A 125 -4.31 -3.61 -16.33
CA PHE A 125 -4.09 -2.24 -15.90
C PHE A 125 -4.66 -1.99 -14.50
N VAL A 126 -3.79 -1.78 -13.51
CA VAL A 126 -4.18 -1.55 -12.11
C VAL A 126 -4.13 -0.06 -11.78
N GLY A 127 -5.27 0.53 -11.42
CA GLY A 127 -5.35 1.96 -11.07
C GLY A 127 -6.68 2.38 -10.42
N PRO A 128 -6.81 3.66 -10.06
CA PRO A 128 -5.89 4.76 -10.38
C PRO A 128 -4.59 4.73 -9.56
N ARG A 129 -3.46 5.07 -10.20
CA ARG A 129 -2.15 5.28 -9.57
C ARG A 129 -1.64 6.68 -9.88
N SER A 130 -1.53 7.52 -8.86
CA SER A 130 -1.02 8.89 -9.03
C SER A 130 0.51 8.91 -9.03
N ARG A 131 1.10 9.69 -9.94
CA ARG A 131 2.54 9.96 -10.01
C ARG A 131 2.78 11.45 -10.27
N SER A 132 3.84 12.00 -9.66
CA SER A 132 4.30 13.35 -10.00
C SER A 132 5.17 13.30 -11.24
N VAL A 133 4.75 13.97 -12.31
CA VAL A 133 5.45 14.10 -13.58
C VAL A 133 5.71 15.60 -13.79
N SER A 134 6.98 15.99 -13.80
CA SER A 134 7.39 17.40 -13.96
C SER A 134 6.72 18.38 -12.98
N GLY A 135 6.46 17.92 -11.74
CA GLY A 135 5.82 18.72 -10.69
C GLY A 135 4.28 18.72 -10.73
N VAL A 136 3.67 18.10 -11.75
CA VAL A 136 2.21 17.95 -11.87
C VAL A 136 1.83 16.52 -11.46
N THR A 137 0.80 16.39 -10.62
CA THR A 137 0.28 15.06 -10.26
C THR A 137 -0.64 14.57 -11.37
N GLU A 138 -0.29 13.45 -11.99
CA GLU A 138 -1.07 12.80 -13.04
C GLU A 138 -1.54 11.42 -12.55
N ASN A 139 -2.77 11.04 -12.92
CA ASN A 139 -3.31 9.72 -12.65
C ASN A 139 -3.03 8.78 -13.82
N GLY A 140 -2.61 7.56 -13.49
CA GLY A 140 -2.29 6.52 -14.45
C GLY A 140 -2.57 5.13 -13.89
N TYR A 141 -1.87 4.15 -14.45
CA TYR A 141 -2.05 2.73 -14.16
C TYR A 141 -0.70 2.05 -14.04
N PHE A 142 -0.62 1.00 -13.24
CA PHE A 142 0.43 0.01 -13.40
C PHE A 142 0.00 -1.00 -14.47
N ILE A 143 0.91 -1.32 -15.40
CA ILE A 143 0.69 -2.38 -16.38
C ILE A 143 1.40 -3.65 -15.90
N ILE A 144 0.61 -4.71 -15.69
CA ILE A 144 1.08 -6.02 -15.28
C ILE A 144 0.89 -6.97 -16.45
N THR A 145 1.99 -7.54 -16.95
CA THR A 145 1.97 -8.38 -18.14
C THR A 145 2.59 -9.74 -17.83
N PRO A 146 1.97 -10.87 -18.22
CA PRO A 146 2.59 -12.17 -18.15
C PRO A 146 3.84 -12.24 -19.05
N LEU A 147 4.97 -12.62 -18.47
CA LEU A 147 6.17 -13.03 -19.17
C LEU A 147 6.12 -14.54 -19.35
N VAL A 148 5.95 -15.00 -20.59
CA VAL A 148 5.77 -16.42 -20.93
C VAL A 148 7.07 -17.08 -21.41
N PRO A 149 7.19 -18.41 -21.24
CA PRO A 149 8.31 -19.20 -21.76
C PRO A 149 8.47 -19.04 -23.28
N THR A 150 9.72 -18.98 -23.76
CA THR A 150 10.03 -19.13 -25.18
C THR A 150 10.91 -20.34 -25.44
N THR A 151 10.62 -21.07 -26.52
CA THR A 151 11.42 -22.23 -26.95
C THR A 151 12.77 -21.84 -27.56
N SER A 152 12.95 -20.56 -27.93
CA SER A 152 14.18 -20.07 -28.56
C SER A 152 15.34 -19.82 -27.60
N ASN A 153 15.08 -19.70 -26.29
CA ASN A 153 16.08 -19.37 -25.28
C ASN A 153 16.01 -20.34 -24.10
N TRP A 154 17.05 -21.15 -23.89
CA TRP A 154 17.13 -22.09 -22.76
C TRP A 154 17.17 -21.41 -21.38
N ARG A 155 17.53 -20.12 -21.32
CA ARG A 155 17.46 -19.31 -20.09
C ARG A 155 16.07 -18.74 -19.82
N SER A 156 15.13 -18.98 -20.72
CA SER A 156 13.76 -18.52 -20.54
C SER A 156 13.11 -19.16 -19.31
N VAL A 157 12.16 -18.44 -18.72
CA VAL A 157 11.27 -18.98 -17.69
C VAL A 157 10.59 -20.24 -18.21
N GLN A 158 10.45 -21.27 -17.38
CA GLN A 158 9.73 -22.52 -17.71
C GLN A 158 8.24 -22.42 -17.41
N SER A 159 7.86 -21.51 -16.50
CA SER A 159 6.49 -21.16 -16.17
C SER A 159 6.27 -19.66 -16.36
N PRO A 160 5.04 -19.21 -16.66
CA PRO A 160 4.74 -17.78 -16.73
C PRO A 160 5.10 -17.05 -15.42
N VAL A 161 5.49 -15.78 -15.54
CA VAL A 161 5.79 -14.86 -14.42
C VAL A 161 4.98 -13.59 -14.62
N LEU A 162 4.36 -13.04 -13.56
CA LEU A 162 3.71 -11.74 -13.65
C LEU A 162 4.73 -10.63 -13.44
N VAL A 163 4.79 -9.69 -14.38
CA VAL A 163 5.73 -8.57 -14.32
C VAL A 163 4.94 -7.26 -14.28
N ASN A 164 5.06 -6.50 -13.19
CA ASN A 164 4.67 -5.10 -13.20
C ASN A 164 5.75 -4.30 -13.92
N ARG A 165 5.48 -3.90 -15.16
CA ARG A 165 6.43 -3.18 -16.01
C ARG A 165 6.52 -1.69 -15.65
N GLY A 166 5.61 -1.22 -14.79
CA GLY A 166 5.63 0.12 -14.26
C GLY A 166 4.42 0.97 -14.62
N TRP A 167 4.57 2.28 -14.43
CA TRP A 167 3.49 3.25 -14.52
C TRP A 167 3.30 3.79 -15.94
N VAL A 168 2.05 3.92 -16.36
CA VAL A 168 1.63 4.54 -17.62
C VAL A 168 0.55 5.59 -17.37
N PRO A 169 0.55 6.74 -18.08
CA PRO A 169 -0.53 7.71 -18.01
C PRO A 169 -1.77 7.16 -18.71
N ARG A 170 -2.92 7.75 -18.39
CA ARG A 170 -4.21 7.34 -18.97
C ARG A 170 -4.20 7.38 -20.51
N SER A 171 -3.65 8.45 -21.09
CA SER A 171 -3.58 8.64 -22.55
C SER A 171 -2.76 7.55 -23.25
N TRP A 172 -1.68 7.08 -22.61
CA TRP A 172 -0.88 5.98 -23.15
C TRP A 172 -1.67 4.68 -23.18
N ARG A 173 -2.38 4.35 -22.09
CA ARG A 173 -3.21 3.14 -22.01
C ARG A 173 -4.32 3.19 -23.06
N ASP A 174 -5.05 4.30 -23.15
CA ASP A 174 -6.20 4.42 -24.05
C ASP A 174 -5.74 4.21 -25.51
N LYS A 175 -4.62 4.84 -25.90
CA LYS A 175 -3.99 4.63 -27.21
C LYS A 175 -3.53 3.17 -27.43
N HIS A 176 -2.90 2.56 -26.43
CA HIS A 176 -2.41 1.18 -26.52
C HIS A 176 -3.56 0.17 -26.72
N LEU A 177 -4.70 0.39 -26.06
CA LEU A 177 -5.90 -0.42 -26.23
C LEU A 177 -6.55 -0.24 -27.61
N GLU A 178 -6.55 0.99 -28.15
CA GLU A 178 -6.99 1.26 -29.52
C GLU A 178 -6.13 0.52 -30.55
N GLU A 179 -4.79 0.61 -30.43
CA GLU A 179 -3.84 -0.08 -31.31
C GLU A 179 -4.00 -1.61 -31.29
N MET A 180 -4.30 -2.19 -30.12
CA MET A 180 -4.60 -3.62 -29.98
C MET A 180 -5.94 -4.01 -30.61
N GLY A 181 -6.98 -3.21 -30.39
CA GLY A 181 -8.32 -3.46 -30.94
C GLY A 181 -8.39 -3.36 -32.47
N ASP A 182 -7.57 -2.50 -33.07
CA ASP A 182 -7.46 -2.38 -34.52
C ASP A 182 -6.70 -3.57 -35.15
N ALA A 183 -5.79 -4.22 -34.41
CA ALA A 183 -5.05 -5.39 -34.88
C ALA A 183 -5.92 -6.68 -34.96
N GLU A 184 -7.01 -6.76 -34.20
CA GLU A 184 -7.93 -7.92 -34.20
C GLU A 184 -9.03 -7.85 -35.26
N LYS A 185 -9.18 -6.73 -35.98
CA LYS A 185 -10.27 -6.54 -36.94
C LYS A 185 -9.86 -7.08 -38.32
N PRO A 186 -10.42 -8.20 -38.82
CA PRO A 186 -10.19 -8.60 -40.19
C PRO A 186 -10.80 -7.55 -41.12
N ASP A 187 -9.99 -7.17 -42.11
CA ASP A 187 -10.24 -6.16 -43.13
C ASP A 187 -11.63 -6.34 -43.75
N ASN A 188 -12.62 -5.59 -43.25
CA ASN A 188 -13.96 -5.59 -43.83
C ASN A 188 -13.90 -4.74 -45.10
N LEU A 189 -13.66 -5.42 -46.22
CA LEU A 189 -13.92 -4.95 -47.58
C LEU A 189 -15.30 -4.28 -47.63
N LYS A 190 -15.33 -2.95 -47.71
CA LYS A 190 -16.56 -2.22 -48.05
C LYS A 190 -16.91 -2.49 -49.52
N PRO A 191 -18.17 -2.83 -49.84
CA PRO A 191 -18.58 -2.98 -51.22
C PRO A 191 -18.67 -1.61 -51.89
N THR A 192 -18.08 -1.53 -53.08
CA THR A 192 -18.13 -0.41 -54.02
C THR A 192 -19.57 -0.10 -54.41
N LYS A 193 -20.02 1.14 -54.19
CA LYS A 193 -21.17 1.71 -54.90
C LYS A 193 -20.67 2.77 -55.87
N ASP A 194 -20.80 2.47 -57.15
CA ASP A 194 -20.72 3.41 -58.26
C ASP A 194 -21.86 4.43 -58.19
N GLY A 195 -21.58 5.68 -58.57
CA GLY A 195 -22.58 6.74 -58.67
C GLY A 195 -22.00 8.15 -58.70
N ASN A 196 -21.52 8.53 -59.88
CA ASN A 196 -21.02 9.83 -60.31
C ASN A 196 -21.93 11.02 -59.93
N GLU A 197 -21.39 12.10 -59.33
CA GLU A 197 -21.35 13.44 -59.97
C GLU A 197 -20.71 14.53 -59.09
N ARG A 198 -20.00 15.41 -59.80
CA ARG A 198 -18.98 16.38 -59.37
C ARG A 198 -19.52 17.50 -58.49
N ARG A 199 -18.72 17.94 -57.49
CA ARG A 199 -18.48 19.36 -57.20
C ARG A 199 -17.10 19.58 -56.55
N SER A 200 -16.29 20.29 -57.33
CA SER A 200 -15.00 20.93 -57.06
C SER A 200 -14.82 21.55 -55.67
N SER A 201 -13.69 21.28 -54.99
CA SER A 201 -12.61 22.27 -54.81
C SER A 201 -11.48 21.81 -53.85
N SER A 202 -10.25 22.10 -54.27
CA SER A 202 -8.99 22.21 -53.50
C SER A 202 -8.35 20.96 -52.86
N TRP A 203 -7.01 20.91 -52.96
CA TRP A 203 -6.03 19.97 -52.36
C TRP A 203 -5.48 18.83 -53.25
N TRP A 204 -5.16 19.12 -54.52
CA TRP A 204 -4.55 18.19 -55.50
C TRP A 204 -3.03 17.99 -55.36
N PHE A 205 -2.43 18.31 -54.22
CA PHE A 205 -1.01 18.06 -53.99
C PHE A 205 -0.81 17.36 -52.66
N TRP A 206 -0.27 16.14 -52.75
CA TRP A 206 0.17 15.23 -51.68
C TRP A 206 -0.76 14.03 -51.43
N SER A 207 -1.07 13.30 -52.50
CA SER A 207 -1.44 11.89 -52.40
C SER A 207 -0.22 11.02 -52.72
N LYS A 208 0.69 10.84 -51.75
CA LYS A 208 1.49 9.61 -51.75
C LYS A 208 0.53 8.49 -51.37
N LYS A 209 0.27 7.55 -52.29
CA LYS A 209 -0.34 6.26 -51.93
C LYS A 209 0.44 5.73 -50.72
N PRO A 210 -0.20 5.43 -49.58
CA PRO A 210 0.48 4.63 -48.58
C PRO A 210 0.83 3.31 -49.28
N GLU A 211 2.12 2.98 -49.31
CA GLU A 211 2.57 1.65 -49.68
C GLU A 211 1.78 0.64 -48.82
N PRO A 212 1.34 -0.50 -49.37
CA PRO A 212 0.71 -1.52 -48.55
C PRO A 212 1.69 -1.89 -47.45
N ILE A 213 1.35 -1.55 -46.21
CA ILE A 213 2.10 -1.98 -45.03
C ILE A 213 2.04 -3.50 -45.10
N LYS A 214 3.13 -4.12 -45.54
CA LYS A 214 3.32 -5.56 -45.40
C LYS A 214 3.04 -5.85 -43.93
N ASN A 215 2.06 -6.71 -43.67
CA ASN A 215 1.82 -7.31 -42.36
C ASN A 215 3.17 -7.81 -41.83
N GLN A 216 3.84 -7.01 -41.01
CA GLN A 216 4.93 -7.46 -40.19
C GLN A 216 4.24 -8.22 -39.07
N GLU A 217 4.25 -9.55 -39.17
CA GLU A 217 3.94 -10.38 -38.02
C GLU A 217 4.73 -9.83 -36.82
N PRO A 218 4.11 -9.66 -35.64
CA PRO A 218 4.77 -9.06 -34.50
C PRO A 218 6.03 -9.87 -34.21
N VAL A 219 7.19 -9.23 -34.33
CA VAL A 219 8.47 -9.88 -34.05
C VAL A 219 8.48 -10.16 -32.55
N ILE A 220 8.25 -11.43 -32.20
CA ILE A 220 8.32 -11.96 -30.84
C ILE A 220 9.78 -11.84 -30.39
N THR A 221 10.12 -10.71 -29.79
CA THR A 221 11.47 -10.45 -29.29
C THR A 221 11.56 -10.92 -27.84
N PRO A 222 12.46 -11.87 -27.52
CA PRO A 222 12.69 -12.25 -26.14
C PRO A 222 13.26 -11.06 -25.36
N VAL A 223 12.69 -10.80 -24.20
CA VAL A 223 13.07 -9.73 -23.29
C VAL A 223 13.70 -10.32 -22.03
N LYS A 224 14.74 -9.63 -21.55
CA LYS A 224 15.41 -9.89 -20.28
C LYS A 224 14.92 -8.88 -19.25
N VAL A 225 14.25 -9.36 -18.21
CA VAL A 225 13.67 -8.55 -17.14
C VAL A 225 14.51 -8.72 -15.87
N LEU A 226 15.02 -7.61 -15.36
CA LEU A 226 15.57 -7.53 -14.01
C LEU A 226 14.50 -6.95 -13.10
N GLY A 227 13.99 -7.76 -12.19
CA GLY A 227 12.89 -7.36 -11.30
C GLY A 227 13.17 -7.66 -9.84
N VAL A 228 12.31 -7.14 -8.97
CA VAL A 228 12.27 -7.47 -7.55
C VAL A 228 11.00 -8.24 -7.26
N VAL A 229 11.13 -9.39 -6.58
CA VAL A 229 9.98 -10.17 -6.14
C VAL A 229 9.10 -9.35 -5.20
N GLY A 230 7.85 -9.19 -5.60
CA GLY A 230 6.81 -8.52 -4.82
C GLY A 230 5.75 -9.50 -4.34
N GLY A 231 4.72 -8.96 -3.71
CA GLY A 231 3.55 -9.72 -3.29
C GLY A 231 2.26 -8.94 -3.53
N SER A 232 1.14 -9.55 -3.14
CA SER A 232 -0.15 -8.88 -3.21
C SER A 232 -0.19 -7.66 -2.29
N GLU A 233 -0.76 -6.57 -2.81
CA GLU A 233 -1.05 -5.38 -2.02
C GLU A 233 -2.16 -5.66 -0.99
N LYS A 234 -2.09 -4.96 0.14
CA LYS A 234 -3.14 -4.97 1.17
C LYS A 234 -3.96 -3.69 1.04
N PRO A 235 -5.12 -3.71 0.37
CA PRO A 235 -5.93 -2.53 0.16
C PRO A 235 -6.50 -1.98 1.49
N SER A 236 -6.77 -0.67 1.51
CA SER A 236 -7.50 -0.03 2.60
C SER A 236 -9.00 -0.33 2.50
N ILE A 237 -9.75 -0.14 3.59
CA ILE A 237 -11.21 -0.33 3.65
C ILE A 237 -12.01 0.56 2.68
N PHE A 238 -11.39 1.60 2.13
CA PHE A 238 -12.00 2.52 1.17
C PHE A 238 -11.70 2.17 -0.29
N VAL A 239 -10.81 1.21 -0.53
CA VAL A 239 -10.47 0.76 -1.89
C VAL A 239 -11.50 -0.30 -2.30
N PRO A 240 -12.20 -0.14 -3.43
CA PRO A 240 -13.13 -1.15 -3.93
C PRO A 240 -12.41 -2.48 -4.25
N SER A 241 -13.17 -3.57 -4.26
CA SER A 241 -12.69 -4.87 -4.74
C SER A 241 -12.41 -4.83 -6.25
N ASN A 242 -11.44 -5.62 -6.71
CA ASN A 242 -11.23 -5.81 -8.14
C ASN A 242 -12.44 -6.53 -8.77
N ASP A 243 -12.72 -6.22 -10.03
CA ASP A 243 -13.69 -6.90 -10.88
C ASP A 243 -13.00 -7.39 -12.16
N PRO A 244 -12.53 -8.65 -12.19
CA PRO A 244 -11.89 -9.24 -13.36
C PRO A 244 -12.81 -9.30 -14.58
N SER A 245 -14.13 -9.42 -14.40
CA SER A 245 -15.09 -9.56 -15.50
C SER A 245 -15.28 -8.25 -16.27
N ALA A 246 -15.17 -7.12 -15.56
CA ALA A 246 -15.21 -5.78 -16.13
C ALA A 246 -13.81 -5.20 -16.42
N SER A 247 -12.74 -5.99 -16.26
CA SER A 247 -11.34 -5.54 -16.35
C SER A 247 -11.02 -4.33 -15.45
N GLN A 248 -11.64 -4.26 -14.27
CA GLN A 248 -11.43 -3.19 -13.29
C GLN A 248 -10.53 -3.66 -12.15
N TRP A 249 -9.38 -3.02 -12.00
CA TRP A 249 -8.36 -3.42 -11.02
C TRP A 249 -7.89 -2.21 -10.22
N PHE A 250 -8.09 -2.24 -8.91
CA PHE A 250 -7.77 -1.14 -7.99
C PHE A 250 -6.50 -1.39 -7.18
N TYR A 251 -6.17 -2.65 -6.90
CA TYR A 251 -4.97 -3.06 -6.18
C TYR A 251 -4.34 -4.29 -6.83
N VAL A 252 -3.05 -4.52 -6.57
CA VAL A 252 -2.34 -5.69 -7.09
C VAL A 252 -2.73 -6.91 -6.25
N GLY A 253 -3.71 -7.69 -6.71
CA GLY A 253 -4.02 -9.02 -6.17
C GLY A 253 -3.38 -10.09 -7.03
N VAL A 254 -2.19 -10.60 -6.67
CA VAL A 254 -1.41 -11.53 -7.51
C VAL A 254 -2.22 -12.77 -7.93
N PRO A 255 -2.90 -13.50 -7.02
CA PRO A 255 -3.72 -14.66 -7.41
C PRO A 255 -4.89 -14.29 -8.32
N GLU A 256 -5.54 -13.14 -8.07
CA GLU A 256 -6.68 -12.68 -8.86
C GLU A 256 -6.24 -12.33 -10.30
N ILE A 257 -5.13 -11.60 -10.43
CA ILE A 257 -4.55 -11.22 -11.73
C ILE A 257 -4.06 -12.46 -12.47
N ALA A 258 -3.35 -13.37 -11.79
CA ALA A 258 -2.90 -14.62 -12.39
C ALA A 258 -4.08 -15.42 -12.97
N ARG A 259 -5.16 -15.56 -12.21
CA ARG A 259 -6.38 -16.24 -12.67
C ARG A 259 -7.00 -15.54 -13.88
N ALA A 260 -7.06 -14.21 -13.89
CA ALA A 260 -7.57 -13.43 -15.02
C ALA A 260 -6.71 -13.59 -16.28
N CYS A 261 -5.38 -13.72 -16.11
CA CYS A 261 -4.45 -14.03 -17.19
C CYS A 261 -4.43 -15.53 -17.56
N GLY A 262 -5.21 -16.40 -16.92
CA GLY A 262 -5.23 -17.84 -17.20
C GLY A 262 -3.91 -18.55 -16.87
N ILE A 263 -3.19 -18.10 -15.84
CA ILE A 263 -1.94 -18.71 -15.35
C ILE A 263 -2.09 -19.14 -13.87
N PRO A 264 -1.20 -20.00 -13.33
CA PRO A 264 -1.32 -20.50 -11.97
C PRO A 264 -1.33 -19.39 -10.90
N GLU A 265 -2.13 -19.54 -9.85
CA GLU A 265 -2.30 -18.52 -8.80
C GLU A 265 -1.06 -18.30 -7.92
N ASP A 266 -0.20 -19.31 -7.86
CA ASP A 266 1.13 -19.30 -7.24
C ASP A 266 2.21 -18.83 -8.23
N THR A 267 1.85 -18.06 -9.25
CA THR A 267 2.82 -17.45 -10.15
C THR A 267 3.66 -16.41 -9.43
N LEU A 268 4.98 -16.41 -9.69
CA LEU A 268 5.89 -15.37 -9.22
C LEU A 268 5.45 -14.00 -9.76
N TYR A 269 5.36 -13.01 -8.88
CA TYR A 269 5.14 -11.61 -9.24
C TYR A 269 6.40 -10.78 -8.99
N ILE A 270 6.82 -10.01 -10.00
CA ILE A 270 7.99 -9.16 -9.93
C ILE A 270 7.67 -7.73 -10.35
N GLU A 271 8.28 -6.78 -9.65
CA GLU A 271 8.33 -5.37 -10.02
C GLU A 271 9.54 -5.17 -10.94
N ASP A 272 9.32 -4.75 -12.19
CA ASP A 272 10.43 -4.39 -13.09
C ASP A 272 11.18 -3.18 -12.52
N ILE A 273 12.52 -3.28 -12.50
CA ILE A 273 13.44 -2.24 -12.03
C ILE A 273 14.44 -1.84 -13.12
N ASN A 274 14.22 -2.25 -14.37
CA ASN A 274 15.12 -1.96 -15.46
C ASN A 274 15.03 -0.48 -15.89
N GLU A 275 16.00 0.33 -15.49
CA GLU A 275 16.03 1.77 -15.76
C GLU A 275 16.30 2.14 -17.24
N ASN A 276 16.46 1.16 -18.13
CA ASN A 276 16.79 1.37 -19.56
C ASN A 276 15.58 1.81 -20.41
N ALA A 277 14.82 2.82 -19.96
CA ALA A 277 13.75 3.41 -20.75
C ALA A 277 14.32 4.12 -21.99
N SER A 278 13.85 3.76 -23.18
CA SER A 278 14.23 4.45 -24.42
C SER A 278 13.72 5.90 -24.38
N PRO A 279 14.53 6.90 -24.75
CA PRO A 279 14.06 8.30 -24.86
C PRO A 279 12.87 8.47 -25.81
N THR A 280 12.72 7.58 -26.79
CA THR A 280 11.60 7.61 -27.77
C THR A 280 10.33 6.93 -27.25
N HIS A 281 10.44 6.06 -26.25
CA HIS A 281 9.33 5.33 -25.64
C HIS A 281 9.46 5.40 -24.11
N PRO A 282 9.07 6.53 -23.49
CA PRO A 282 9.29 6.78 -22.07
C PRO A 282 8.39 5.97 -21.13
N TYR A 283 7.47 5.16 -21.67
CA TYR A 283 6.50 4.37 -20.93
C TYR A 283 6.57 2.89 -21.35
N PRO A 284 6.28 1.94 -20.44
CA PRO A 284 5.97 2.14 -19.02
C PRO A 284 7.19 2.62 -18.22
N VAL A 285 6.95 3.34 -17.12
CA VAL A 285 8.03 3.80 -16.23
C VAL A 285 8.17 2.84 -15.06
N PRO A 286 9.29 2.08 -14.98
CA PRO A 286 9.51 1.09 -13.93
C PRO A 286 9.51 1.72 -12.53
N LYS A 287 9.28 0.86 -11.54
CA LYS A 287 9.22 1.29 -10.14
C LYS A 287 10.63 1.50 -9.63
N ASP A 288 10.90 2.67 -9.04
CA ASP A 288 12.20 2.96 -8.43
C ASP A 288 12.47 1.98 -7.28
N VAL A 289 13.65 1.37 -7.26
CA VAL A 289 14.09 0.44 -6.20
C VAL A 289 13.96 1.08 -4.83
N ASN A 290 14.24 2.38 -4.68
CA ASN A 290 14.10 3.07 -3.40
C ASN A 290 12.64 3.17 -2.94
N SER A 291 11.69 3.15 -3.85
CA SER A 291 10.26 3.14 -3.50
C SER A 291 9.83 1.82 -2.84
N LEU A 292 10.54 0.70 -3.10
CA LEU A 292 10.28 -0.61 -2.48
C LEU A 292 10.68 -0.66 -1.00
N ILE A 293 11.61 0.20 -0.59
CA ILE A 293 12.02 0.37 0.81
C ILE A 293 11.35 1.58 1.47
N ARG A 294 10.52 2.34 0.75
CA ARG A 294 9.88 3.53 1.33
C ARG A 294 8.58 3.17 2.04
N TYR A 295 8.42 3.72 3.24
CA TYR A 295 7.21 3.74 4.04
C TYR A 295 6.77 5.19 4.24
N SER A 296 5.49 5.40 4.57
CA SER A 296 4.94 6.72 4.86
C SER A 296 5.56 7.39 6.09
N VAL A 297 5.99 6.60 7.08
CA VAL A 297 6.67 7.06 8.29
C VAL A 297 8.02 6.35 8.40
N MET A 298 9.10 7.13 8.35
CA MET A 298 10.48 6.67 8.39
C MET A 298 11.01 6.56 9.82
N PRO A 299 12.11 5.80 10.05
CA PRO A 299 12.79 5.77 11.35
C PRO A 299 13.17 7.16 11.88
N GLN A 300 13.53 8.09 10.98
CA GLN A 300 13.84 9.46 11.38
C GLN A 300 12.61 10.21 11.87
N ASP A 301 11.43 9.99 11.26
CA ASP A 301 10.17 10.59 11.72
C ASP A 301 9.84 10.08 13.12
N HIS A 302 10.04 8.78 13.38
CA HIS A 302 9.88 8.21 14.72
C HIS A 302 10.83 8.83 15.75
N LEU A 303 12.08 9.17 15.37
CA LEU A 303 12.98 9.93 16.25
C LEU A 303 12.46 11.33 16.53
N ASN A 304 12.02 12.04 15.50
CA ASN A 304 11.47 13.39 15.66
C ASN A 304 10.27 13.36 16.61
N TYR A 305 9.35 12.40 16.44
CA TYR A 305 8.22 12.21 17.35
C TYR A 305 8.67 11.84 18.76
N THR A 306 9.68 10.98 18.92
CA THR A 306 10.23 10.63 20.24
C THR A 306 10.66 11.89 21.01
N LEU A 307 11.38 12.81 20.34
CA LEU A 307 11.81 14.08 20.92
C LEU A 307 10.61 14.96 21.32
N THR A 308 9.59 15.05 20.46
CA THR A 308 8.36 15.80 20.76
C THR A 308 7.65 15.24 22.01
N TRP A 309 7.47 13.92 22.08
CA TRP A 309 6.74 13.27 23.18
C TRP A 309 7.48 13.39 24.51
N TYR A 310 8.80 13.21 24.53
CA TYR A 310 9.57 13.40 25.76
C TYR A 310 9.66 14.86 26.20
N SER A 311 9.73 15.81 25.26
CA SER A 311 9.67 17.25 25.59
C SER A 311 8.33 17.61 26.23
N LEU A 312 7.21 17.12 25.66
CA LEU A 312 5.88 17.32 26.21
C LEU A 312 5.72 16.67 27.59
N SER A 313 6.24 15.46 27.76
CA SER A 313 6.25 14.75 29.05
C SER A 313 6.99 15.55 30.13
N ALA A 314 8.18 16.07 29.81
CA ALA A 314 8.96 16.90 30.71
C ALA A 314 8.23 18.19 31.09
N ALA A 315 7.63 18.90 30.12
CA ALA A 315 6.90 20.13 30.34
C ALA A 315 5.67 19.93 31.24
N VAL A 316 4.84 18.92 30.95
CA VAL A 316 3.64 18.62 31.74
C VAL A 316 4.00 18.16 33.14
N THR A 317 5.00 17.29 33.28
CA THR A 317 5.49 16.84 34.58
C THR A 317 6.03 18.01 35.40
N PHE A 318 6.77 18.94 34.77
CA PHE A 318 7.24 20.15 35.43
C PHE A 318 6.08 21.04 35.92
N MET A 319 5.05 21.24 35.10
CA MET A 319 3.85 21.98 35.49
C MET A 319 3.12 21.32 36.66
N ALA A 320 2.97 19.99 36.64
CA ALA A 320 2.38 19.22 37.75
C ALA A 320 3.19 19.40 39.04
N ILE A 321 4.53 19.32 38.98
CA ILE A 321 5.42 19.57 40.11
C ILE A 321 5.22 20.99 40.66
N LYS A 322 5.21 22.01 39.79
CA LYS A 322 4.97 23.40 40.22
C LYS A 322 3.60 23.60 40.85
N ARG A 323 2.57 22.90 40.38
CA ARG A 323 1.20 23.00 40.91
C ARG A 323 1.06 22.37 42.30
N VAL A 324 1.82 21.31 42.58
CA VAL A 324 1.77 20.57 43.86
C VAL A 324 2.67 21.20 44.93
N LYS A 325 3.75 21.90 44.55
CA LYS A 325 4.65 22.58 45.49
C LYS A 325 3.87 23.63 46.33
N PRO A 326 3.91 23.56 47.68
CA PRO A 326 3.26 24.56 48.53
C PRO A 326 3.95 25.93 48.36
N LYS A 327 3.16 27.02 48.34
CA LYS A 327 3.73 28.37 48.37
C LYS A 327 4.47 28.54 49.71
N LYS A 328 5.77 28.87 49.66
CA LYS A 328 6.50 29.30 50.87
C LYS A 328 5.82 30.57 51.38
N ALA A 329 5.30 30.54 52.60
CA ALA A 329 4.84 31.74 53.27
C ALA A 329 6.07 32.64 53.46
N GLN A 330 6.11 33.76 52.76
CA GLN A 330 7.04 34.84 53.12
C GLN A 330 6.59 35.34 54.49
N ARG A 331 7.48 35.18 55.47
CA ARG A 331 7.31 35.69 56.84
C ARG A 331 8.00 37.03 56.95
#